data_AF-A0A135US56-F1
#
_entry.id   AF-A0A135US56-F1
#
_cell.length_a   1.000
_cell.length_b   1.000
_cell.length_c   1.000
_cell.angle_alpha   90.00
_cell.angle_beta   90.00
_cell.angle_gamma   90.00
#
_symmetry.space_group_name_H-M   'P 1'
#
loop_
_entity.id
_entity.type
_entity.pdbx_description
1 polymer ?
#
loop_
_entity_poly.entity_id
_entity_poly.type
_entity_poly.pdbx_seq_one_letter_code
_entity_poly.pdbx_strand_id
1 'polypeptide(L)'
;MAPNRKYANYPGAREAPTQVKTETQKEDQNPVLRGWPLVAGATALANSGVIQRFFWRNAKFGSIRDLPGLVDYRYRFQPDVLVLSETGSHPEPLALTKDLTTPAPQDQAGRYLSSADYQALYASGAVTPLDVVQSLLPLIRRAEGHPPPETGPYANAWVASHGREDLAIDAARASTERWKHGKTLGPLDGVPIGVKDDCDVKGYVSHNGMQYRPDLPWFKAADKTIWPVQQLEAAGAIVLGKNAMHELGGDTNGCNVSQEYGVSEDEIFVNPLVQ
;
A
#
# COMPACT_ATOMS: atom_id res chain seq x y z
N MET A 1 30.21 -28.87 -9.04
CA MET A 1 29.17 -28.17 -8.24
C MET A 1 29.36 -28.51 -6.77
N ALA A 2 29.19 -27.57 -5.85
CA ALA A 2 29.33 -27.87 -4.41
C ALA A 2 28.22 -28.85 -3.97
N PRO A 3 28.55 -29.96 -3.28
CA PRO A 3 27.63 -31.08 -3.07
C PRO A 3 26.44 -30.85 -2.11
N ASN A 4 26.21 -29.64 -1.58
CA ASN A 4 25.21 -29.37 -0.54
C ASN A 4 24.23 -28.21 -0.85
N ARG A 5 23.99 -27.89 -2.13
CA ARG A 5 23.17 -26.72 -2.48
C ARG A 5 21.67 -27.08 -2.56
N LYS A 6 20.91 -26.84 -1.47
CA LYS A 6 19.43 -27.06 -1.40
C LYS A 6 18.64 -26.30 -2.47
N TYR A 7 19.08 -25.10 -2.83
CA TYR A 7 18.44 -24.24 -3.82
C TYR A 7 19.42 -23.81 -4.91
N ALA A 8 19.06 -24.04 -6.17
CA ALA A 8 19.65 -23.32 -7.28
C ALA A 8 19.20 -21.87 -7.15
N ASN A 9 20.07 -20.95 -7.60
CA ASN A 9 19.68 -19.56 -7.80
C ASN A 9 19.33 -18.74 -6.56
N TYR A 10 19.32 -19.33 -5.36
CA TYR A 10 19.25 -18.62 -4.09
C TYR A 10 20.57 -17.89 -3.82
N PRO A 11 20.54 -16.56 -3.54
CA PRO A 11 21.73 -15.84 -3.11
C PRO A 11 22.10 -16.34 -1.71
N GLY A 12 23.27 -16.96 -1.59
CA GLY A 12 23.81 -17.28 -0.27
C GLY A 12 24.04 -15.98 0.49
N ALA A 13 23.56 -15.89 1.73
CA ALA A 13 23.88 -14.76 2.58
C ALA A 13 25.40 -14.64 2.67
N ARG A 14 25.93 -13.47 2.29
CA ARG A 14 27.34 -13.12 2.44
C ARG A 14 27.39 -12.04 3.50
N GLU A 15 28.16 -12.28 4.54
CA GLU A 15 28.47 -11.24 5.51
C GLU A 15 29.06 -10.04 4.76
N ALA A 16 28.47 -8.86 4.98
CA ALA A 16 29.01 -7.64 4.40
C ALA A 16 30.45 -7.44 4.94
N PRO A 17 31.42 -7.04 4.12
CA PRO A 17 32.77 -6.79 4.60
C PRO A 17 32.74 -5.80 5.79
N THR A 18 33.52 -6.08 6.83
CA THR A 18 33.56 -5.31 8.10
C THR A 18 33.86 -3.82 7.88
N GLN A 19 34.61 -3.53 6.82
CA GLN A 19 34.66 -2.21 6.21
C GLN A 19 33.59 -2.19 5.12
N VAL A 20 32.37 -1.81 5.49
CA VAL A 20 31.51 -1.12 4.54
C VAL A 20 32.39 0.04 4.08
N LYS A 21 32.86 0.00 2.82
CA LYS A 21 33.16 1.27 2.16
C LYS A 21 31.86 2.02 2.36
N THR A 22 31.85 2.94 3.31
CA THR A 22 30.92 4.03 3.31
C THR A 22 31.16 4.66 1.94
N GLU A 23 30.46 4.16 0.93
CA GLU A 23 29.75 5.08 0.05
C GLU A 23 28.96 5.91 1.04
N THR A 24 29.61 6.96 1.54
CA THR A 24 28.97 8.09 2.16
C THR A 24 27.84 8.35 1.20
N GLN A 25 26.60 8.05 1.61
CA GLN A 25 25.43 8.28 0.77
C GLN A 25 25.57 9.73 0.35
N LYS A 26 25.98 9.92 -0.91
CA LYS A 26 26.29 11.25 -1.39
C LYS A 26 24.92 11.85 -1.58
N GLU A 27 24.57 12.83 -0.76
CA GLU A 27 23.31 13.53 -0.93
C GLU A 27 23.22 14.00 -2.38
N ASP A 28 22.18 13.51 -3.06
CA ASP A 28 21.93 13.86 -4.43
C ASP A 28 21.74 15.38 -4.53
N GLN A 29 22.56 16.01 -5.37
CA GLN A 29 22.54 17.47 -5.56
C GLN A 29 21.45 17.90 -6.55
N ASN A 30 20.35 17.14 -6.61
CA ASN A 30 19.26 17.40 -7.54
C ASN A 30 18.46 18.62 -7.04
N PRO A 31 18.23 19.65 -7.87
CA PRO A 31 17.46 20.81 -7.46
C PRO A 31 16.00 20.41 -7.19
N VAL A 32 15.42 20.93 -6.11
CA VAL A 32 14.00 20.77 -5.82
C VAL A 32 13.22 21.77 -6.66
N LEU A 33 12.41 21.27 -7.60
CA LEU A 33 11.51 22.08 -8.42
C LEU A 33 10.07 21.90 -7.97
N ARG A 34 9.33 23.01 -7.85
CA ARG A 34 7.90 23.03 -7.51
C ARG A 34 7.17 24.04 -8.38
N GLY A 35 5.85 23.89 -8.54
CA GLY A 35 5.01 24.84 -9.27
C GLY A 35 5.45 25.04 -10.74
N TRP A 36 5.38 26.29 -11.22
CA TRP A 36 5.69 26.63 -12.62
C TRP A 36 7.09 26.20 -13.10
N PRO A 37 8.18 26.35 -12.31
CA PRO A 37 9.49 25.81 -12.67
C PRO A 37 9.47 24.30 -12.97
N LEU A 38 8.75 23.51 -12.17
CA LEU A 38 8.60 22.07 -12.40
C LEU A 38 7.84 21.79 -13.70
N VAL A 39 6.72 22.50 -13.93
CA VAL A 39 5.91 22.36 -15.14
C VAL A 39 6.72 22.68 -16.40
N ALA A 40 7.46 23.80 -16.40
CA ALA A 40 8.29 24.20 -17.52
C ALA A 40 9.43 23.18 -17.78
N GLY A 41 10.12 22.75 -16.71
CA GLY A 41 11.19 21.76 -16.79
C GLY A 41 10.70 20.40 -17.32
N ALA A 42 9.59 19.89 -16.79
CA ALA A 42 8.97 18.65 -17.23
C ALA A 42 8.51 18.72 -18.69
N THR A 43 7.91 19.84 -19.10
CA THR A 43 7.47 20.06 -20.49
C THR A 43 8.65 20.08 -21.45
N ALA A 44 9.72 20.78 -21.10
CA ALA A 44 10.94 20.81 -21.92
C ALA A 44 11.58 19.41 -22.04
N LEU A 45 11.64 18.66 -20.93
CA LEU A 45 12.14 17.29 -20.92
C LEU A 45 11.26 16.37 -21.78
N ALA A 46 9.93 16.45 -21.68
CA ALA A 46 9.01 15.61 -22.43
C ALA A 46 9.09 15.84 -23.95
N ASN A 47 9.39 17.08 -24.38
CA ASN A 47 9.35 17.49 -25.78
C ASN A 47 10.73 17.63 -26.46
N SER A 48 11.84 17.41 -25.74
CA SER A 48 13.20 17.57 -26.30
C SER A 48 14.08 16.35 -26.09
N GLY A 49 14.36 15.64 -27.18
CA GLY A 49 15.28 14.50 -27.16
C GLY A 49 16.73 14.86 -26.78
N VAL A 50 17.14 16.12 -26.97
CA VAL A 50 18.47 16.59 -26.52
C VAL A 50 18.53 16.64 -25.00
N ILE A 51 17.50 17.20 -24.36
CA ILE A 51 17.39 17.30 -22.91
C ILE A 51 17.27 15.89 -22.29
N GLN A 52 16.44 15.02 -22.88
CA GLN A 52 16.32 13.61 -22.44
C GLN A 52 17.67 12.88 -22.48
N ARG A 53 18.43 13.02 -23.58
CA ARG A 53 19.77 12.41 -23.70
C ARG A 53 20.77 12.96 -22.69
N PHE A 54 20.69 14.26 -22.37
CA PHE A 54 21.52 14.86 -21.35
C PHE A 54 21.26 14.21 -19.99
N PHE A 55 20.00 14.16 -19.53
CA PHE A 55 19.65 13.55 -18.25
C PHE A 55 19.95 12.05 -18.21
N TRP A 56 19.69 11.31 -19.30
CA TRP A 56 20.05 9.89 -19.41
C TRP A 56 21.55 9.64 -19.18
N ARG A 57 22.41 10.46 -19.80
CA ARG A 57 23.87 10.37 -19.64
C ARG A 57 24.31 10.82 -18.25
N ASN A 58 23.73 11.90 -17.73
CA ASN A 58 24.03 12.42 -16.39
C ASN A 58 23.69 11.40 -15.29
N ALA A 59 22.54 10.72 -15.42
CA ALA A 59 22.11 9.64 -14.53
C ALA A 59 22.86 8.31 -14.76
N LYS A 60 23.77 8.25 -15.74
CA LYS A 60 24.55 7.06 -16.11
C LYS A 60 23.70 5.82 -16.46
N PHE A 61 22.45 5.99 -16.88
CA PHE A 61 21.61 4.84 -17.26
C PHE A 61 22.16 3.99 -18.42
N GLY A 62 23.09 4.54 -19.21
CA GLY A 62 23.82 3.78 -20.24
C GLY A 62 25.00 2.96 -19.74
N SER A 63 25.59 3.28 -18.57
CA SER A 63 26.90 2.73 -18.18
C SER A 63 26.86 1.24 -17.83
N ILE A 64 25.68 0.69 -17.52
CA ILE A 64 25.51 -0.73 -17.21
C ILE A 64 25.88 -1.59 -18.43
N ARG A 65 25.66 -1.10 -19.65
CA ARG A 65 25.96 -1.84 -20.89
C ARG A 65 27.44 -2.18 -21.04
N ASP A 66 28.30 -1.33 -20.48
CA ASP A 66 29.76 -1.44 -20.60
C ASP A 66 30.39 -2.17 -19.39
N LEU A 67 29.56 -2.75 -18.51
CA LEU A 67 30.03 -3.45 -17.32
C LEU A 67 30.81 -4.73 -17.70
N PRO A 68 32.09 -4.88 -17.29
CA PRO A 68 32.87 -6.08 -17.58
C PRO A 68 32.20 -7.34 -17.03
N GLY A 69 32.13 -8.40 -17.85
CA GLY A 69 31.51 -9.67 -17.47
C GLY A 69 29.97 -9.71 -17.56
N LEU A 70 29.31 -8.61 -17.96
CA LEU A 70 27.85 -8.61 -18.15
C LEU A 70 27.41 -9.60 -19.25
N VAL A 71 28.21 -9.74 -20.32
CA VAL A 71 27.95 -10.70 -21.41
C VAL A 71 28.02 -12.15 -20.96
N ASP A 72 28.79 -12.43 -19.90
CA ASP A 72 28.91 -13.77 -19.31
C ASP A 72 27.79 -14.05 -18.29
N TYR A 73 27.05 -13.00 -17.90
CA TYR A 73 25.95 -13.11 -16.96
C TYR A 73 24.66 -13.53 -17.69
N ARG A 74 24.12 -14.70 -17.33
CA ARG A 74 22.82 -15.14 -17.85
C ARG A 74 21.72 -14.26 -17.25
N TYR A 75 21.05 -13.49 -18.10
CA TYR A 75 19.92 -12.66 -17.68
C TYR A 75 18.84 -13.50 -16.99
N ARG A 76 18.17 -12.87 -16.03
CA ARG A 76 17.07 -13.48 -15.29
C ARG A 76 15.89 -12.51 -15.28
N PHE A 77 14.80 -12.92 -15.92
CA PHE A 77 13.58 -12.12 -15.99
C PHE A 77 12.68 -12.28 -14.77
N GLN A 78 12.73 -13.45 -14.12
CA GLN A 78 11.95 -13.78 -12.93
C GLN A 78 12.91 -14.18 -11.80
N PRO A 79 12.77 -13.64 -10.59
CA PRO A 79 13.68 -13.92 -9.47
C PRO A 79 13.48 -15.32 -8.87
N ASP A 80 13.38 -16.35 -9.72
CA ASP A 80 13.03 -17.70 -9.30
C ASP A 80 14.16 -18.38 -8.52
N VAL A 81 13.75 -18.98 -7.40
CA VAL A 81 14.58 -19.88 -6.61
C VAL A 81 14.13 -21.30 -6.92
N LEU A 82 15.04 -22.09 -7.51
CA LEU A 82 14.75 -23.47 -7.88
C LEU A 82 15.16 -24.40 -6.74
N VAL A 83 14.23 -25.20 -6.24
CA VAL A 83 14.54 -26.24 -5.24
C VAL A 83 15.27 -27.38 -5.95
N LEU A 84 16.51 -27.67 -5.55
CA LEU A 84 17.32 -28.74 -6.14
C LEU A 84 17.17 -30.08 -5.41
N SER A 85 16.64 -30.06 -4.18
CA SER A 85 16.35 -31.25 -3.38
C SER A 85 15.05 -31.07 -2.62
N GLU A 86 14.06 -31.93 -2.88
CA GLU A 86 12.74 -31.95 -2.23
C GLU A 86 12.77 -32.46 -0.78
N THR A 87 13.95 -32.66 -0.19
CA THR A 87 14.10 -33.20 1.17
C THR A 87 13.67 -32.24 2.30
N GLY A 88 12.84 -31.23 2.02
CA GLY A 88 12.27 -30.33 3.02
C GLY A 88 10.76 -30.28 2.91
N SER A 89 10.07 -30.45 4.03
CA SER A 89 8.65 -30.12 4.15
C SER A 89 8.43 -28.65 3.80
N HIS A 90 7.30 -28.35 3.14
CA HIS A 90 6.82 -26.98 3.07
C HIS A 90 6.62 -26.47 4.51
N PRO A 91 7.07 -25.25 4.84
CA PRO A 91 6.76 -24.69 6.14
C PRO A 91 5.23 -24.65 6.28
N GLU A 92 4.72 -25.30 7.33
CA GLU A 92 3.32 -25.21 7.70
C GLU A 92 2.93 -23.72 7.86
N PRO A 93 1.67 -23.35 7.56
CA PRO A 93 1.18 -22.02 7.86
C PRO A 93 1.52 -21.65 9.30
N LEU A 94 2.01 -20.43 9.51
CA LEU A 94 2.31 -19.93 10.85
C LEU A 94 1.06 -20.05 11.73
N ALA A 95 1.18 -20.81 12.82
CA ALA A 95 0.09 -20.95 13.77
C ALA A 95 -0.19 -19.58 14.41
N LEU A 96 -1.48 -19.23 14.54
CA LEU A 96 -1.90 -18.06 15.31
C LEU A 96 -1.65 -18.35 16.79
N THR A 97 -0.61 -17.74 17.33
CA THR A 97 -0.25 -17.85 18.74
C THR A 97 -1.10 -16.90 19.59
N LYS A 98 -1.25 -17.20 20.90
CA LYS A 98 -2.12 -16.40 21.80
C LYS A 98 -1.67 -14.94 21.92
N ASP A 99 -0.37 -14.72 21.82
CA ASP A 99 0.29 -13.41 21.80
C ASP A 99 -0.19 -12.53 20.64
N LEU A 100 -0.54 -13.11 19.48
CA LEU A 100 -1.10 -12.35 18.35
C LEU A 100 -2.59 -12.01 18.51
N THR A 101 -3.29 -12.66 19.45
CA THR A 101 -4.73 -12.48 19.70
C THR A 101 -5.03 -11.80 21.03
N THR A 102 -4.00 -11.39 21.77
CA THR A 102 -4.15 -10.73 23.07
C THR A 102 -3.85 -9.24 22.92
N PRO A 103 -4.75 -8.33 23.36
CA PRO A 103 -4.47 -6.90 23.37
C PRO A 103 -3.19 -6.55 24.12
N ALA A 104 -2.39 -5.63 23.56
CA ALA A 104 -1.26 -5.05 24.27
C ALA A 104 -1.73 -4.23 25.50
N PRO A 105 -0.90 -4.07 26.54
CA PRO A 105 -1.25 -3.25 27.71
C PRO A 105 -1.70 -1.82 27.33
N GLN A 106 -2.72 -1.28 27.99
CA GLN A 106 -3.28 0.04 27.65
C GLN A 106 -2.33 1.21 27.94
N ASP A 107 -1.41 1.03 28.89
CA ASP A 107 -0.44 2.02 29.35
C ASP A 107 0.84 2.09 28.48
N GLN A 108 0.92 1.29 27.42
CA GLN A 108 2.05 1.30 26.51
C GLN A 108 2.11 2.62 25.71
N ALA A 109 3.25 3.32 25.78
CA ALA A 109 3.47 4.56 25.03
C ALA A 109 3.43 4.35 23.51
N GLY A 110 2.76 5.25 22.78
CA GLY A 110 2.66 5.20 21.32
C GLY A 110 1.78 4.07 20.76
N ARG A 111 0.89 3.52 21.59
CA ARG A 111 0.02 2.40 21.24
C ARG A 111 -1.15 2.82 20.34
N TYR A 112 -1.39 2.03 19.30
CA TYR A 112 -2.59 2.09 18.46
C TYR A 112 -3.50 0.88 18.75
N LEU A 113 -4.77 0.95 18.32
CA LEU A 113 -5.68 -0.19 18.38
C LEU A 113 -5.23 -1.28 17.40
N SER A 114 -5.03 -2.49 17.91
CA SER A 114 -4.72 -3.69 17.15
C SER A 114 -6.00 -4.45 16.75
N SER A 115 -5.87 -5.47 15.89
CA SER A 115 -6.99 -6.38 15.63
C SER A 115 -7.49 -7.06 16.91
N ALA A 116 -6.58 -7.44 17.82
CA ALA A 116 -6.93 -8.04 19.10
C ALA A 116 -7.77 -7.09 19.99
N ASP A 117 -7.52 -5.78 19.91
CA ASP A 117 -8.32 -4.77 20.62
C ASP A 117 -9.77 -4.74 20.13
N TYR A 118 -9.95 -4.67 18.80
CA TYR A 118 -11.29 -4.74 18.20
C TYR A 118 -12.01 -6.03 18.60
N GLN A 119 -11.32 -7.19 18.54
CA GLN A 119 -11.89 -8.47 18.96
C GLN A 119 -12.33 -8.46 20.44
N ALA A 120 -11.52 -7.91 21.35
CA ALA A 120 -11.86 -7.82 22.77
C ALA A 120 -13.07 -6.88 23.02
N LEU A 121 -13.11 -5.76 22.31
CA LEU A 121 -14.22 -4.81 22.36
C LEU A 121 -15.53 -5.45 21.86
N TYR A 122 -15.49 -6.16 20.74
CA TYR A 122 -16.65 -6.87 20.20
C TYR A 122 -17.10 -8.03 21.09
N ALA A 123 -16.15 -8.79 21.66
CA ALA A 123 -16.44 -9.89 22.57
C ALA A 123 -17.10 -9.43 23.87
N SER A 124 -16.72 -8.25 24.38
CA SER A 124 -17.34 -7.66 25.57
C SER A 124 -18.71 -7.03 25.28
N GLY A 125 -19.05 -6.82 24.01
CA GLY A 125 -20.27 -6.11 23.58
C GLY A 125 -20.21 -4.60 23.82
N ALA A 126 -19.03 -4.03 24.12
CA ALA A 126 -18.87 -2.60 24.36
C ALA A 126 -19.13 -1.76 23.10
N VAL A 127 -18.78 -2.30 21.93
CA VAL A 127 -19.08 -1.77 20.60
C VAL A 127 -19.33 -2.92 19.64
N THR A 128 -20.01 -2.65 18.52
CA THR A 128 -20.15 -3.60 17.41
C THR A 128 -19.28 -3.21 16.22
N PRO A 129 -18.97 -4.15 15.30
CA PRO A 129 -18.33 -3.82 14.03
C PRO A 129 -19.08 -2.74 13.25
N LEU A 130 -20.42 -2.72 13.31
CA LEU A 130 -21.24 -1.70 12.68
C LEU A 130 -21.00 -0.31 13.30
N ASP A 131 -20.95 -0.21 14.63
CA ASP A 131 -20.68 1.06 15.32
C ASP A 131 -19.32 1.63 14.91
N VAL A 132 -18.30 0.76 14.80
CA VAL A 132 -16.96 1.14 14.36
C VAL A 132 -16.98 1.68 12.93
N VAL A 133 -17.56 0.95 11.98
CA VAL A 133 -17.61 1.38 10.57
C VAL A 133 -18.41 2.67 10.41
N GLN A 134 -19.55 2.80 11.08
CA GLN A 134 -20.36 4.02 11.04
C GLN A 134 -19.65 5.23 11.65
N SER A 135 -18.77 5.01 12.64
CA SER A 135 -17.94 6.08 13.22
C SER A 135 -16.78 6.48 12.33
N LEU A 136 -16.22 5.54 11.55
CA LEU A 136 -15.06 5.80 10.68
C LEU A 136 -15.44 6.44 9.34
N LEU A 137 -16.56 6.06 8.73
CA LEU A 137 -16.96 6.55 7.41
C LEU A 137 -17.00 8.09 7.30
N PRO A 138 -17.60 8.84 8.25
CA PRO A 138 -17.59 10.30 8.20
C PRO A 138 -16.19 10.92 8.25
N LEU A 139 -15.22 10.22 8.84
CA LEU A 139 -13.85 10.71 8.98
C LEU A 139 -13.04 10.59 7.69
N ILE A 140 -13.36 9.59 6.87
CA ILE A 140 -12.61 9.23 5.66
C ILE A 140 -13.31 9.68 4.36
N ARG A 141 -14.58 10.09 4.45
CA ARG A 141 -15.40 10.39 3.27
C ARG A 141 -14.89 11.61 2.52
N ARG A 142 -14.68 11.44 1.21
CA ARG A 142 -14.48 12.54 0.27
C ARG A 142 -15.83 12.89 -0.36
N ALA A 143 -16.30 14.13 -0.17
CA ALA A 143 -17.48 14.62 -0.88
C ALA A 143 -17.15 14.81 -2.36
N GLU A 144 -17.94 14.22 -3.24
CA GLU A 144 -17.80 14.41 -4.68
C GLU A 144 -18.22 15.83 -5.06
N GLY A 145 -17.32 16.59 -5.69
CA GLY A 145 -17.65 17.91 -6.26
C GLY A 145 -17.90 19.04 -5.25
N HIS A 146 -17.60 18.86 -3.96
CA HIS A 146 -17.79 19.89 -2.93
C HIS A 146 -16.46 20.25 -2.26
N PRO A 147 -16.15 21.55 -2.07
CA PRO A 147 -14.96 21.96 -1.31
C PRO A 147 -15.10 21.63 0.19
N PRO A 148 -14.00 21.59 0.97
CA PRO A 148 -14.06 21.52 2.43
C PRO A 148 -15.01 22.59 2.99
N PRO A 149 -15.84 22.33 4.02
CA PRO A 149 -15.71 21.28 5.05
C PRO A 149 -16.53 20.00 4.83
N GLU A 150 -17.07 19.75 3.63
CA GLU A 150 -17.90 18.55 3.37
C GLU A 150 -17.08 17.24 3.27
N THR A 151 -15.75 17.33 3.45
CA THR A 151 -14.81 16.21 3.48
C THR A 151 -14.40 15.87 4.91
N GLY A 152 -14.32 14.58 5.24
CA GLY A 152 -13.79 14.13 6.53
C GLY A 152 -12.33 14.56 6.75
N PRO A 153 -11.88 14.70 8.01
CA PRO A 153 -10.52 15.15 8.36
C PRO A 153 -9.40 14.28 7.75
N TYR A 154 -9.67 13.02 7.43
CA TYR A 154 -8.68 12.09 6.87
C TYR A 154 -8.94 11.75 5.41
N ALA A 155 -9.81 12.50 4.71
CA ALA A 155 -10.20 12.21 3.33
C ALA A 155 -9.06 12.30 2.29
N ASN A 156 -7.91 12.89 2.65
CA ASN A 156 -6.71 12.91 1.81
C ASN A 156 -6.06 11.53 1.65
N ALA A 157 -6.21 10.64 2.64
CA ALA A 157 -5.67 9.28 2.60
C ALA A 157 -6.55 8.30 1.81
N TRP A 158 -7.74 8.72 1.37
CA TRP A 158 -8.75 7.87 0.72
C TRP A 158 -9.17 8.45 -0.63
N VAL A 159 -9.61 7.57 -1.52
CA VAL A 159 -10.24 7.98 -2.79
C VAL A 159 -11.76 7.93 -2.67
N ALA A 160 -12.45 8.62 -3.58
CA ALA A 160 -13.92 8.61 -3.60
C ALA A 160 -14.44 7.18 -3.83
N SER A 161 -15.41 6.77 -3.01
CA SER A 161 -16.06 5.46 -3.13
C SER A 161 -17.20 5.45 -4.14
N HIS A 162 -17.59 6.59 -4.73
CA HIS A 162 -18.69 6.69 -5.70
C HIS A 162 -20.03 6.11 -5.19
N GLY A 163 -20.36 6.42 -3.93
CA GLY A 163 -21.58 5.93 -3.28
C GLY A 163 -21.52 4.47 -2.84
N ARG A 164 -20.33 3.84 -2.85
CA ARG A 164 -20.13 2.44 -2.47
C ARG A 164 -19.80 2.20 -1.00
N GLU A 165 -20.01 3.19 -0.15
CA GLU A 165 -19.88 3.05 1.31
C GLU A 165 -20.87 2.02 1.90
N ASP A 166 -21.95 1.72 1.17
CA ASP A 166 -22.91 0.65 1.49
C ASP A 166 -22.25 -0.72 1.63
N LEU A 167 -21.23 -1.01 0.81
CA LEU A 167 -20.48 -2.28 0.86
C LEU A 167 -19.82 -2.49 2.23
N ALA A 168 -19.20 -1.45 2.78
CA ALA A 168 -18.56 -1.51 4.09
C ALA A 168 -19.61 -1.68 5.21
N ILE A 169 -20.74 -0.97 5.10
CA ILE A 169 -21.85 -1.06 6.06
C ILE A 169 -22.46 -2.46 6.07
N ASP A 170 -22.70 -3.06 4.90
CA ASP A 170 -23.28 -4.40 4.79
C ASP A 170 -22.35 -5.48 5.34
N ALA A 171 -21.05 -5.37 5.06
CA ALA A 171 -20.03 -6.25 5.65
C ALA A 171 -19.99 -6.11 7.18
N ALA A 172 -20.11 -4.88 7.71
CA ALA A 172 -20.15 -4.61 9.15
C ALA A 172 -21.41 -5.15 9.83
N ARG A 173 -22.58 -5.05 9.18
CA ARG A 173 -23.82 -5.68 9.65
C ARG A 173 -23.68 -7.19 9.72
N ALA A 174 -23.12 -7.82 8.68
CA ALA A 174 -22.89 -9.25 8.65
C ALA A 174 -21.93 -9.71 9.76
N SER A 175 -20.85 -8.96 10.00
CA SER A 175 -19.93 -9.23 11.12
C SER A 175 -20.60 -9.05 12.48
N THR A 176 -21.39 -7.99 12.66
CA THR A 176 -22.15 -7.74 13.90
C THR A 176 -23.08 -8.90 14.24
N GLU A 177 -23.80 -9.43 13.26
CA GLU A 177 -24.65 -10.61 13.47
C GLU A 177 -23.83 -11.88 13.79
N ARG A 178 -22.65 -12.06 13.20
CA ARG A 178 -21.76 -13.17 13.57
C ARG A 178 -21.30 -13.06 15.03
N TRP A 179 -20.89 -11.88 15.46
CA TRP A 179 -20.51 -11.60 16.85
C TRP A 179 -21.65 -11.88 17.82
N LYS A 180 -22.86 -11.38 17.52
CA LYS A 180 -24.06 -11.61 18.33
C LYS A 180 -24.41 -13.09 18.50
N HIS A 181 -24.14 -13.92 17.49
CA HIS A 181 -24.40 -15.36 17.53
C HIS A 181 -23.19 -16.21 17.94
N GLY A 182 -22.05 -15.60 18.30
CA GLY A 182 -20.82 -16.32 18.65
C GLY A 182 -20.23 -17.13 17.48
N LYS A 183 -20.45 -16.70 16.24
CA LYS A 183 -20.01 -17.37 14.99
C LYS A 183 -18.97 -16.54 14.24
N THR A 184 -17.98 -16.02 14.96
CA THR A 184 -16.91 -15.18 14.36
C THR A 184 -16.02 -16.00 13.42
N LEU A 185 -15.46 -15.34 12.41
CA LEU A 185 -14.60 -15.97 11.38
C LEU A 185 -13.12 -16.05 11.77
N GLY A 186 -12.71 -15.37 12.85
CA GLY A 186 -11.35 -15.37 13.34
C GLY A 186 -10.89 -13.99 13.80
N PRO A 187 -9.57 -13.77 13.96
CA PRO A 187 -9.01 -12.57 14.57
C PRO A 187 -9.21 -11.28 13.77
N LEU A 188 -9.66 -11.37 12.53
CA LEU A 188 -9.95 -10.22 11.66
C LEU A 188 -11.45 -9.95 11.50
N ASP A 189 -12.34 -10.75 12.11
CA ASP A 189 -13.78 -10.59 11.92
C ASP A 189 -14.27 -9.27 12.50
N GLY A 190 -14.68 -8.36 11.61
CA GLY A 190 -15.13 -7.01 11.95
C GLY A 190 -14.02 -5.96 12.02
N VAL A 191 -12.78 -6.32 11.68
CA VAL A 191 -11.64 -5.38 11.68
C VAL A 191 -11.67 -4.56 10.38
N PRO A 192 -11.71 -3.21 10.45
CA PRO A 192 -11.68 -2.36 9.27
C PRO A 192 -10.30 -2.35 8.60
N ILE A 193 -10.28 -2.37 7.27
CA ILE A 193 -9.07 -2.26 6.45
C ILE A 193 -9.28 -1.28 5.29
N GLY A 194 -8.21 -0.61 4.87
CA GLY A 194 -8.14 0.12 3.60
C GLY A 194 -7.37 -0.69 2.56
N VAL A 195 -7.74 -0.55 1.28
CA VAL A 195 -7.08 -1.25 0.18
C VAL A 195 -6.47 -0.25 -0.78
N LYS A 196 -5.19 -0.39 -1.11
CA LYS A 196 -4.50 0.52 -2.05
C LYS A 196 -5.26 0.61 -3.38
N ASP A 197 -5.32 1.80 -3.97
CA ASP A 197 -6.19 2.08 -5.11
C ASP A 197 -5.85 1.29 -6.40
N ASP A 198 -4.61 0.80 -6.54
CA ASP A 198 -4.16 -0.11 -7.62
C ASP A 198 -4.57 -1.58 -7.43
N CYS A 199 -5.31 -1.90 -6.37
CA CYS A 199 -5.77 -3.25 -6.05
C CYS A 199 -7.30 -3.36 -6.27
N ASP A 200 -7.74 -4.25 -7.16
CA ASP A 200 -9.17 -4.43 -7.41
C ASP A 200 -9.92 -5.00 -6.21
N VAL A 201 -11.04 -4.35 -5.89
CA VAL A 201 -12.02 -4.79 -4.88
C VAL A 201 -13.38 -4.75 -5.55
N LYS A 202 -14.13 -5.85 -5.49
CA LYS A 202 -15.41 -5.98 -6.18
C LYS A 202 -16.34 -4.82 -5.81
N GLY A 203 -16.84 -4.12 -6.82
CA GLY A 203 -17.75 -2.98 -6.66
C GLY A 203 -17.07 -1.62 -6.50
N TYR A 204 -15.78 -1.56 -6.17
CA TYR A 204 -15.03 -0.31 -6.12
C TYR A 204 -14.33 -0.04 -7.46
N VAL A 205 -14.11 1.24 -7.78
CA VAL A 205 -13.27 1.66 -8.90
C VAL A 205 -11.80 1.64 -8.44
N SER A 206 -10.91 1.17 -9.31
CA SER A 206 -9.46 1.28 -9.14
C SER A 206 -8.95 2.39 -10.04
N HIS A 207 -8.48 3.48 -9.46
CA HIS A 207 -8.02 4.63 -10.26
C HIS A 207 -6.54 4.55 -10.61
N ASN A 208 -5.78 3.66 -9.96
CA ASN A 208 -4.32 3.55 -10.09
C ASN A 208 -3.61 4.90 -9.84
N GLY A 209 -4.16 5.73 -8.95
CA GLY A 209 -3.61 7.06 -8.71
C GLY A 209 -3.88 8.07 -9.84
N MET A 210 -4.72 7.78 -10.83
CA MET A 210 -5.03 8.71 -11.93
C MET A 210 -6.27 9.57 -11.63
N GLN A 211 -6.42 10.68 -12.36
CA GLN A 211 -7.66 11.45 -12.36
C GLN A 211 -8.83 10.61 -12.88
N TYR A 212 -9.89 10.52 -12.07
CA TYR A 212 -11.09 9.77 -12.41
C TYR A 212 -11.76 10.35 -13.66
N ARG A 213 -12.01 9.48 -14.65
CA ARG A 213 -12.69 9.82 -15.90
C ARG A 213 -13.77 8.78 -16.21
N PRO A 214 -15.04 9.01 -15.80
CA PRO A 214 -16.10 8.00 -15.87
C PRO A 214 -16.44 7.55 -17.30
N ASP A 215 -16.05 8.32 -18.30
CA ASP A 215 -16.21 8.01 -19.72
C ASP A 215 -15.22 6.93 -20.22
N LEU A 216 -14.15 6.66 -19.48
CA LEU A 216 -13.13 5.71 -19.93
C LEU A 216 -13.39 4.28 -19.43
N PRO A 217 -13.21 3.25 -20.28
CA PRO A 217 -13.58 1.87 -19.94
C PRO A 217 -12.90 1.28 -18.71
N TRP A 218 -11.73 1.77 -18.32
CA TRP A 218 -10.95 1.26 -17.19
C TRP A 218 -11.33 1.87 -15.84
N PHE A 219 -12.08 2.98 -15.80
CA PHE A 219 -12.61 3.56 -14.56
C PHE A 219 -14.00 2.99 -14.25
N LYS A 220 -14.08 1.65 -14.20
CA LYS A 220 -15.30 0.93 -13.86
C LYS A 220 -15.10 0.18 -12.56
N ALA A 221 -16.20 -0.06 -11.85
CA ALA A 221 -16.20 -0.90 -10.68
C ALA A 221 -15.66 -2.30 -11.04
N ALA A 222 -14.73 -2.81 -10.24
CA ALA A 222 -14.16 -4.13 -10.49
C ALA A 222 -15.21 -5.23 -10.30
N ASP A 223 -15.19 -6.24 -11.17
CA ASP A 223 -16.09 -7.39 -11.08
C ASP A 223 -15.65 -8.40 -10.01
N LYS A 224 -14.36 -8.36 -9.64
CA LYS A 224 -13.72 -9.30 -8.72
C LYS A 224 -12.73 -8.59 -7.81
N THR A 225 -12.68 -9.02 -6.56
CA THR A 225 -11.63 -8.64 -5.62
C THR A 225 -10.34 -9.43 -5.93
N ILE A 226 -9.16 -8.83 -5.78
CA ILE A 226 -7.87 -9.55 -5.91
C ILE A 226 -7.69 -10.59 -4.80
N TRP A 227 -6.94 -11.66 -5.09
CA TRP A 227 -6.81 -12.80 -4.19
C TRP A 227 -6.37 -12.44 -2.75
N PRO A 228 -5.35 -11.58 -2.51
CA PRO A 228 -4.97 -11.25 -1.13
C PRO A 228 -6.09 -10.58 -0.33
N VAL A 229 -6.87 -9.70 -0.97
CA VAL A 229 -7.99 -9.02 -0.32
C VAL A 229 -9.16 -9.97 -0.12
N GLN A 230 -9.43 -10.89 -1.06
CA GLN A 230 -10.43 -11.95 -0.88
C GLN A 230 -10.14 -12.80 0.38
N GLN A 231 -8.88 -13.11 0.65
CA GLN A 231 -8.51 -13.87 1.85
C GLN A 231 -8.77 -13.07 3.14
N LEU A 232 -8.57 -11.75 3.11
CA LEU A 232 -8.89 -10.87 4.25
C LEU A 232 -10.41 -10.76 4.46
N GLU A 233 -11.19 -10.58 3.39
CA GLU A 233 -12.66 -10.58 3.42
C GLU A 233 -13.19 -11.93 3.94
N ALA A 234 -12.61 -13.05 3.49
CA ALA A 234 -12.96 -14.39 3.96
C ALA A 234 -12.64 -14.62 5.45
N ALA A 235 -11.61 -13.94 5.98
CA ALA A 235 -11.31 -13.89 7.42
C ALA A 235 -12.20 -12.91 8.20
N GLY A 236 -13.13 -12.22 7.52
CA GLY A 236 -14.10 -11.30 8.11
C GLY A 236 -13.64 -9.85 8.23
N ALA A 237 -12.49 -9.48 7.65
CA ALA A 237 -12.07 -8.08 7.58
C ALA A 237 -13.05 -7.27 6.71
N ILE A 238 -13.22 -5.99 7.06
CA ILE A 238 -14.16 -5.10 6.38
C ILE A 238 -13.38 -4.07 5.57
N VAL A 239 -13.51 -4.12 4.24
CA VAL A 239 -12.95 -3.07 3.37
C VAL A 239 -13.77 -1.80 3.53
N LEU A 240 -13.19 -0.79 4.20
CA LEU A 240 -13.81 0.53 4.37
C LEU A 240 -13.85 1.33 3.07
N GLY A 241 -12.86 1.12 2.20
CA GLY A 241 -12.69 1.88 0.98
C GLY A 241 -11.30 1.69 0.38
N LYS A 242 -11.00 2.53 -0.62
CA LYS A 242 -9.75 2.51 -1.36
C LYS A 242 -8.85 3.66 -0.89
N ASN A 243 -7.55 3.39 -0.73
CA ASN A 243 -6.58 4.37 -0.22
C ASN A 243 -5.94 5.13 -1.39
N ALA A 244 -5.73 6.44 -1.20
CA ALA A 244 -4.98 7.26 -2.14
C ALA A 244 -3.55 6.74 -2.33
N MET A 245 -2.99 7.00 -3.51
CA MET A 245 -1.63 6.56 -3.84
C MET A 245 -0.99 7.50 -4.84
N HIS A 246 0.33 7.42 -4.99
CA HIS A 246 1.02 8.11 -6.08
C HIS A 246 0.55 7.59 -7.45
N GLU A 247 0.39 8.47 -8.43
CA GLU A 247 -0.04 8.12 -9.79
C GLU A 247 0.81 6.98 -10.37
N LEU A 248 0.15 5.87 -10.71
CA LEU A 248 0.75 4.64 -11.26
C LEU A 248 1.85 4.01 -10.39
N GLY A 249 1.93 4.35 -9.10
CA GLY A 249 3.04 3.94 -8.23
C GLY A 249 4.40 4.49 -8.67
N GLY A 250 4.40 5.63 -9.38
CA GLY A 250 5.58 6.18 -10.04
C GLY A 250 6.61 6.84 -9.14
N ASP A 251 6.33 7.01 -7.84
CA ASP A 251 7.21 7.71 -6.90
C ASP A 251 6.88 7.30 -5.44
N THR A 252 7.72 7.70 -4.48
CA THR A 252 7.78 7.14 -3.12
C THR A 252 7.31 8.08 -2.00
N ASN A 253 6.90 9.32 -2.33
CA ASN A 253 6.51 10.34 -1.34
C ASN A 253 4.99 10.51 -1.12
N GLY A 254 4.15 9.73 -1.81
CA GLY A 254 2.68 9.81 -1.68
C GLY A 254 1.98 11.03 -2.30
N CYS A 255 2.71 11.99 -2.90
CA CYS A 255 2.12 13.15 -3.55
C CYS A 255 1.24 12.74 -4.76
N ASN A 256 0.01 13.21 -4.83
CA ASN A 256 -0.81 12.99 -6.01
C ASN A 256 -1.69 14.21 -6.32
N VAL A 257 -1.41 14.86 -7.45
CA VAL A 257 -2.16 16.02 -7.93
C VAL A 257 -3.34 15.64 -8.83
N SER A 258 -3.36 14.44 -9.38
CA SER A 258 -4.39 13.99 -10.34
C SER A 258 -5.59 13.34 -9.65
N GLN A 259 -5.42 12.73 -8.48
CA GLN A 259 -6.53 12.32 -7.58
C GLN A 259 -7.04 13.51 -6.75
N GLU A 260 -7.67 14.48 -7.41
CA GLU A 260 -8.33 15.69 -6.87
C GLU A 260 -8.35 15.83 -5.33
N TYR A 261 -7.48 16.72 -4.82
CA TYR A 261 -7.37 17.21 -3.43
C TYR A 261 -6.77 16.25 -2.39
N GLY A 262 -5.47 16.43 -2.17
CA GLY A 262 -4.80 16.10 -0.93
C GLY A 262 -3.46 15.43 -1.16
N VAL A 263 -2.37 16.15 -0.89
CA VAL A 263 -1.16 15.48 -0.40
C VAL A 263 -1.60 14.73 0.86
N SER A 264 -1.25 13.45 1.00
CA SER A 264 -1.30 12.81 2.30
C SER A 264 -0.27 13.54 3.16
N GLU A 265 -0.69 14.59 3.86
CA GLU A 265 0.11 15.19 4.92
C GLU A 265 0.17 14.13 6.01
N ASP A 266 1.25 13.36 6.02
CA ASP A 266 1.51 12.42 7.10
C ASP A 266 1.46 13.18 8.43
N GLU A 267 0.70 12.69 9.41
CA GLU A 267 0.81 13.15 10.81
C GLU A 267 2.25 12.99 11.36
N ILE A 268 3.14 12.29 10.65
CA ILE A 268 4.54 12.04 11.00
C ILE A 268 5.52 13.02 10.31
N PHE A 269 5.11 13.72 9.24
CA PHE A 269 5.96 14.69 8.53
C PHE A 269 5.32 16.10 8.50
N VAL A 270 4.96 16.60 9.67
CA VAL A 270 4.79 18.06 9.85
C VAL A 270 6.17 18.70 9.66
N ASN A 271 6.48 19.12 8.44
CA ASN A 271 7.57 20.06 8.20
C ASN A 271 7.06 21.46 8.61
N PRO A 272 7.61 22.12 9.64
CA PRO A 272 7.07 23.37 10.18
C PRO A 272 7.31 24.61 9.28
N LEU A 273 7.41 24.45 7.97
CA LEU A 273 7.81 25.51 7.03
C LEU A 273 6.80 25.77 5.90
N VAL A 274 5.51 25.53 6.13
CA VAL A 274 4.45 26.09 5.29
C VAL A 274 3.51 26.92 6.15
N GLN A 275 3.95 28.14 6.45
CA GLN A 275 3.12 29.33 6.66
C GLN A 275 3.62 30.40 5.70
#